data_AF-G6Y738-F1
#
_entry.id   AF-G6Y738-F1
#
_cell.length_a   1.000
_cell.length_b   1.000
_cell.length_c   1.000
_cell.angle_alpha   90.00
_cell.angle_beta   90.00
_cell.angle_gamma   90.00
#
_symmetry.space_group_name_H-M   'P 1'
#
loop_
_entity.id
_entity.type
_entity.pdbx_description
1 polymer ?
#
loop_
_entity_poly.entity_id
_entity_poly.type
_entity_poly.pdbx_seq_one_letter_code
_entity_poly.pdbx_strand_id
1 'polypeptide(L)'
;MTMAQATRKKPVVTGADTALEARLAAQSHFRTLRLGTPFQPRIDALAKAQDWYNWAGYRAPHSLWDEELEYFAIRSQAALFDISPMTKYRIEGPGAEAFLNRVTLRDVTKLKPGRVHYTAWCDDAGFVLDDGTLFRLSPTRFRLCSQERHLPWLLDSAIGFEITVK
;
A
#
# COMPACT_ATOMS: atom_id res chain seq x y z
N MET A 1 -69.56 16.21 10.48
CA MET A 1 -68.13 15.96 10.75
C MET A 1 -68.03 14.49 11.12
N THR A 2 -67.30 13.60 10.46
CA THR A 2 -66.04 13.77 9.71
C THR A 2 -65.89 12.52 8.81
N MET A 3 -65.61 12.72 7.51
CA MET A 3 -65.28 11.63 6.58
C MET A 3 -63.84 11.17 6.83
N ALA A 4 -63.64 9.89 7.20
CA ALA A 4 -62.31 9.29 7.28
C ALA A 4 -61.90 8.77 5.89
N GLN A 5 -61.01 9.49 5.21
CA GLN A 5 -60.36 8.99 3.99
C GLN A 5 -59.32 7.93 4.35
N ALA A 6 -59.59 6.68 3.97
CA ALA A 6 -58.60 5.61 4.01
C ALA A 6 -57.57 5.83 2.89
N THR A 7 -56.41 6.42 3.22
CA THR A 7 -55.27 6.48 2.30
C THR A 7 -54.68 5.08 2.14
N ARG A 8 -55.03 4.40 1.06
CA ARG A 8 -54.40 3.14 0.62
C ARG A 8 -52.95 3.45 0.21
N LYS A 9 -51.97 3.24 1.12
CA LYS A 9 -50.55 3.26 0.75
C LYS A 9 -50.33 2.21 -0.33
N LYS A 10 -49.98 2.64 -1.55
CA LYS A 10 -49.51 1.72 -2.60
C LYS A 10 -48.26 1.00 -2.06
N PRO A 11 -48.13 -0.32 -2.25
CA PRO A 11 -46.92 -1.02 -1.88
C PRO A 11 -45.79 -0.45 -2.73
N VAL A 12 -44.71 -0.01 -2.09
CA VAL A 12 -43.48 0.37 -2.78
C VAL A 12 -42.94 -0.91 -3.41
N VAL A 13 -42.83 -0.90 -4.75
CA VAL A 13 -42.39 -2.05 -5.53
C VAL A 13 -40.93 -2.35 -5.18
N THR A 14 -40.68 -3.55 -4.65
CA THR A 14 -39.40 -4.12 -4.17
C THR A 14 -38.39 -4.45 -5.27
N GLY A 15 -38.50 -3.82 -6.45
CA GLY A 15 -37.64 -4.10 -7.61
C GLY A 15 -36.34 -3.30 -7.66
N ALA A 16 -36.28 -2.14 -6.97
CA ALA A 16 -35.07 -1.32 -6.91
C ALA A 16 -34.04 -1.84 -5.88
N ASP A 17 -34.50 -2.60 -4.88
CA ASP A 17 -33.65 -3.14 -3.81
C ASP A 17 -32.72 -4.24 -4.32
N THR A 18 -33.17 -5.11 -5.23
CA THR A 18 -32.35 -6.27 -5.65
C THR A 18 -31.11 -5.87 -6.45
N ALA A 19 -31.20 -4.83 -7.28
CA ALA A 19 -30.04 -4.32 -8.03
C ALA A 19 -29.07 -3.55 -7.11
N LEU A 20 -29.59 -2.80 -6.13
CA LEU A 20 -28.77 -2.12 -5.13
C LEU A 20 -28.06 -3.13 -4.22
N GLU A 21 -28.77 -4.12 -3.70
CA GLU A 21 -28.24 -5.20 -2.87
C GLU A 21 -27.19 -6.02 -3.63
N ALA A 22 -27.44 -6.38 -4.90
CA ALA A 22 -26.46 -7.05 -5.73
C ALA A 22 -25.18 -6.23 -5.91
N ARG A 23 -25.31 -4.90 -6.09
CA ARG A 23 -24.16 -4.00 -6.23
C ARG A 23 -23.39 -3.84 -4.92
N LEU A 24 -24.08 -3.74 -3.78
CA LEU A 24 -23.47 -3.69 -2.44
C LEU A 24 -22.80 -5.02 -2.07
N ALA A 25 -23.37 -6.15 -2.49
CA ALA A 25 -22.77 -7.47 -2.31
C ALA A 25 -21.50 -7.65 -3.16
N ALA A 26 -21.47 -7.11 -4.38
CA ALA A 26 -20.31 -7.13 -5.26
C ALA A 26 -19.18 -6.19 -4.79
N GLN A 27 -19.50 -5.15 -4.01
CA GLN A 27 -18.56 -4.15 -3.54
C GLN A 27 -18.12 -4.43 -2.10
N SER A 28 -17.44 -5.55 -1.83
CA SER A 28 -17.02 -5.88 -0.46
C SER A 28 -15.95 -4.95 0.15
N HIS A 29 -15.31 -4.10 -0.66
CA HIS A 29 -14.18 -3.24 -0.24
C HIS A 29 -14.52 -2.28 0.91
N PHE A 30 -15.78 -1.85 1.05
CA PHE A 30 -16.19 -0.98 2.15
C PHE A 30 -16.45 -1.73 3.47
N ARG A 31 -16.58 -3.06 3.43
CA ARG A 31 -16.85 -3.88 4.63
C ARG A 31 -15.60 -4.08 5.49
N THR A 32 -14.42 -3.97 4.88
CA THR A 32 -13.14 -4.05 5.58
C THR A 32 -12.30 -2.83 5.23
N LEU A 33 -12.43 -1.79 6.06
CA LEU A 33 -11.74 -0.51 5.83
C LEU A 33 -10.22 -0.63 5.93
N ARG A 34 -9.71 -1.58 6.72
CA ARG A 34 -8.27 -1.87 6.85
C ARG A 34 -8.04 -3.38 6.85
N LEU A 35 -7.14 -3.84 5.99
CA LEU A 35 -6.75 -5.25 5.91
C LEU A 35 -5.82 -5.61 7.07
N GLY A 36 -5.88 -6.86 7.53
CA GLY A 36 -4.82 -7.43 8.37
C GLY A 36 -3.65 -7.89 7.51
N THR A 37 -2.44 -7.79 8.02
CA THR A 37 -1.27 -8.42 7.41
C THR A 37 -1.25 -9.93 7.71
N PRO A 38 -0.38 -10.74 7.08
CA PRO A 38 -0.19 -12.13 7.47
C PRO A 38 0.26 -12.33 8.93
N PHE A 39 0.80 -11.28 9.56
CA PHE A 39 1.24 -11.31 10.96
C PHE A 39 0.17 -10.78 11.93
N GLN A 40 -0.97 -10.29 11.43
CA GLN A 40 -2.01 -9.67 12.25
C GLN A 40 -2.44 -10.50 13.47
N PRO A 41 -2.65 -11.84 13.38
CA PRO A 41 -3.04 -12.61 14.54
C PRO A 41 -2.03 -12.57 15.70
N ARG A 42 -0.73 -12.46 15.39
CA ARG A 42 0.33 -12.33 16.41
C ARG A 42 0.41 -10.92 16.96
N ILE A 43 0.25 -9.92 16.09
CA ILE A 43 0.25 -8.51 16.48
C ILE A 43 -0.94 -8.23 17.42
N ASP A 44 -2.13 -8.71 17.08
CA ASP A 44 -3.34 -8.56 17.89
C ASP A 44 -3.17 -9.15 19.30
N ALA A 45 -2.51 -10.31 19.42
CA ALA A 45 -2.24 -10.95 20.71
C ALA A 45 -1.24 -10.16 21.59
N LEU A 46 -0.40 -9.32 21.00
CA LEU A 46 0.62 -8.53 21.69
C LEU A 46 0.22 -7.07 21.90
N ALA A 47 -0.75 -6.56 21.14
CA ALA A 47 -1.19 -5.17 21.15
C ALA A 47 -1.98 -4.82 22.42
N LYS A 48 -1.29 -4.64 23.55
CA LYS A 48 -1.89 -4.16 24.81
C LYS A 48 -2.46 -2.74 24.70
N ALA A 49 -1.80 -1.87 23.94
CA ALA A 49 -2.22 -0.48 23.76
C ALA A 49 -3.47 -0.34 22.87
N GLN A 50 -3.72 -1.31 21.98
CA GLN A 50 -4.80 -1.26 20.98
C GLN A 50 -4.80 0.05 20.15
N ASP A 51 -3.63 0.65 19.95
CA ASP A 51 -3.46 1.90 19.22
C ASP A 51 -3.14 1.62 17.75
N TRP A 52 -4.15 1.76 16.89
CA TRP A 52 -4.11 1.30 15.50
C TRP A 52 -4.27 2.44 14.50
N TYR A 53 -3.38 2.47 13.50
CA TYR A 53 -3.46 3.40 12.38
C TYR A 53 -3.58 2.71 11.02
N ASN A 54 -3.79 3.52 10.00
CA ASN A 54 -3.87 3.08 8.61
C ASN A 54 -2.49 3.22 7.96
N TRP A 55 -1.89 2.11 7.54
CA TRP A 55 -0.68 2.12 6.73
C TRP A 55 -0.96 1.44 5.40
N ALA A 56 -1.02 2.21 4.31
CA ALA A 56 -1.25 1.70 2.95
C ALA A 56 -2.50 0.80 2.80
N GLY A 57 -3.52 1.00 3.63
CA GLY A 57 -4.75 0.19 3.67
C GLY A 57 -4.71 -0.99 4.64
N TYR A 58 -3.65 -1.12 5.44
CA TYR A 58 -3.51 -2.15 6.48
C TYR A 58 -3.67 -1.56 7.87
N ARG A 59 -4.13 -2.40 8.81
CA ARG A 59 -4.18 -2.08 10.24
C ARG A 59 -2.79 -2.29 10.84
N ALA A 60 -2.09 -1.19 11.12
CA ALA A 60 -0.77 -1.23 11.75
C ALA A 60 -0.83 -0.62 13.17
N PRO A 61 -0.09 -1.15 14.15
CA PRO A 61 -0.03 -0.57 15.48
C PRO A 61 0.89 0.65 15.52
N HIS A 62 0.49 1.73 16.18
CA HIS A 62 1.41 2.82 16.54
C HIS A 62 2.38 2.37 17.64
N SER A 63 1.85 1.65 18.64
CA SER A 63 2.61 0.98 19.69
C SER A 63 1.90 -0.34 20.04
N LEU A 64 2.67 -1.32 20.52
CA LEU A 64 2.09 -2.56 21.03
C LEU A 64 1.82 -2.47 22.54
N TRP A 65 2.62 -1.70 23.27
CA TRP A 65 2.48 -1.55 24.71
C TRP A 65 2.85 -0.15 25.20
N ASP A 66 4.11 0.25 25.06
CA ASP A 66 4.65 1.53 25.54
C ASP A 66 5.78 1.96 24.61
N GLU A 67 5.63 3.13 24.00
CA GLU A 67 6.52 3.60 22.94
C GLU A 67 7.96 3.83 23.43
N GLU A 68 8.13 4.31 24.67
CA GLU A 68 9.46 4.57 25.24
C GLU A 68 10.20 3.25 25.51
N LEU A 69 9.53 2.28 26.12
CA LEU A 69 10.11 0.95 26.34
C LEU A 69 10.41 0.23 25.03
N GLU A 70 9.53 0.33 24.03
CA GLU A 70 9.76 -0.23 22.70
C GLU A 70 10.98 0.43 22.02
N TYR A 71 11.08 1.77 22.09
CA TYR A 71 12.25 2.52 21.60
C TYR A 71 13.56 2.02 22.21
N PHE A 72 13.62 1.91 23.55
CA PHE A 72 14.82 1.44 24.23
C PHE A 72 15.13 -0.02 23.93
N ALA A 73 14.11 -0.88 23.77
CA ALA A 73 14.31 -2.28 23.36
C ALA A 73 14.98 -2.38 21.99
N ILE A 74 14.56 -1.57 21.00
CA ILE A 74 15.18 -1.55 19.66
C ILE A 74 16.65 -1.11 19.73
N ARG A 75 16.96 -0.14 20.59
CA ARG A 75 18.31 0.43 20.72
C ARG A 75 19.28 -0.43 21.52
N SER A 76 18.78 -1.18 22.51
CA SER A 76 19.61 -1.96 23.44
C SER A 76 19.61 -3.46 23.16
N GLN A 77 18.64 -3.96 22.40
CA GLN A 77 18.47 -5.39 22.13
C GLN A 77 18.10 -5.62 20.66
N ALA A 78 16.89 -6.07 20.38
CA ALA A 78 16.38 -6.34 19.05
C ALA A 78 14.87 -6.08 19.03
N ALA A 79 14.37 -5.76 17.84
CA ALA A 79 12.95 -5.59 17.60
C ALA A 79 12.54 -6.20 16.26
N LEU A 80 11.28 -6.58 16.17
CA LEU A 80 10.66 -7.12 14.97
C LEU A 80 9.55 -6.18 14.53
N PHE A 81 9.63 -5.71 13.29
CA PHE A 81 8.65 -4.83 12.68
C PHE A 81 7.95 -5.53 11.52
N ASP A 82 6.62 -5.43 11.48
CA ASP A 82 5.85 -5.85 10.33
C ASP A 82 5.79 -4.74 9.27
N ILE A 83 6.68 -4.84 8.28
CA ILE A 83 6.76 -3.94 7.13
C ILE A 83 6.02 -4.48 5.89
N SER A 84 5.14 -5.46 6.08
CA SER A 84 4.31 -6.02 5.01
C SER A 84 3.51 -4.95 4.25
N PRO A 85 2.93 -3.93 4.91
CA PRO A 85 2.13 -2.89 4.24
C PRO A 85 2.88 -2.06 3.19
N MET A 86 4.20 -1.89 3.35
CA MET A 86 5.03 -1.11 2.41
C MET A 86 4.89 -1.64 0.98
N THR A 87 4.79 -0.75 0.00
CA THR A 87 4.61 -1.17 -1.40
C THR A 87 5.94 -1.66 -1.99
N LYS A 88 5.89 -2.72 -2.81
CA LYS A 88 7.07 -3.43 -3.32
C LYS A 88 6.86 -3.74 -4.80
N TYR A 89 7.49 -2.97 -5.68
CA TYR A 89 7.42 -3.18 -7.13
C TYR A 89 8.51 -4.11 -7.62
N ARG A 90 8.16 -4.96 -8.57
CA ARG A 90 9.08 -5.77 -9.35
C ARG A 90 9.29 -5.11 -10.69
N ILE A 91 10.53 -4.76 -11.00
CA ILE A 91 10.92 -4.09 -12.24
C ILE A 91 11.94 -4.99 -12.95
N GLU A 92 11.53 -5.60 -14.05
CA GLU A 92 12.30 -6.67 -14.71
C GLU A 92 12.35 -6.47 -16.23
N GLY A 93 13.55 -6.60 -16.81
CA GLY A 93 13.78 -6.52 -18.25
C GLY A 93 15.17 -5.99 -18.61
N PRO A 94 15.60 -6.10 -19.88
CA PRO A 94 16.89 -5.55 -20.33
C PRO A 94 16.98 -4.03 -20.13
N GLY A 95 15.86 -3.31 -20.20
CA GLY A 95 15.81 -1.85 -19.98
C GLY A 95 15.79 -1.40 -18.51
N ALA A 96 15.79 -2.33 -17.53
CA ALA A 96 15.50 -2.00 -16.14
C ALA A 96 16.51 -1.06 -15.49
N GLU A 97 17.81 -1.26 -15.75
CA GLU A 97 18.85 -0.36 -15.22
C GLU A 97 18.69 1.05 -15.80
N ALA A 98 18.51 1.18 -17.11
CA ALA A 98 18.35 2.47 -17.78
C ALA A 98 17.08 3.21 -17.31
N PHE A 99 15.97 2.49 -17.17
CA PHE A 99 14.73 3.03 -16.62
C PHE A 99 14.92 3.55 -15.20
N LEU A 100 15.47 2.73 -14.31
CA LEU A 100 15.69 3.08 -12.91
C LEU A 100 16.68 4.24 -12.75
N ASN A 101 17.68 4.33 -13.62
CA ASN A 101 18.64 5.42 -13.65
C ASN A 101 18.04 6.73 -14.17
N ARG A 102 16.95 6.66 -14.94
CA ARG A 102 16.17 7.84 -15.37
C ARG A 102 15.24 8.32 -14.26
N VAL A 103 14.52 7.40 -13.60
CA VAL A 103 13.44 7.78 -12.67
C VAL A 103 13.94 8.08 -11.27
N THR A 104 15.08 7.53 -10.84
CA THR A 104 15.59 7.74 -9.48
C THR A 104 16.80 8.68 -9.44
N LEU A 105 16.98 9.39 -8.33
CA LEU A 105 18.02 10.42 -8.20
C LEU A 105 19.45 9.86 -8.10
N ARG A 106 19.59 8.60 -7.68
CA ARG A 106 20.90 7.98 -7.46
C ARG A 106 21.32 7.16 -8.67
N ASP A 107 22.59 7.29 -9.06
CA ASP A 107 23.20 6.52 -10.13
C ASP A 107 23.11 5.00 -9.89
N VAL A 108 22.23 4.35 -10.67
CA VAL A 108 21.89 2.92 -10.56
C VAL A 108 22.99 2.04 -11.15
N THR A 109 23.82 2.56 -12.04
CA THR A 109 24.94 1.79 -12.64
C THR A 109 25.96 1.35 -11.58
N LYS A 110 26.05 2.11 -10.47
CA LYS A 110 26.90 1.81 -9.32
C LYS A 110 26.30 0.77 -8.36
N LEU A 111 24.99 0.50 -8.47
CA LEU A 111 24.32 -0.51 -7.66
C LEU A 111 24.59 -1.90 -8.25
N LYS A 112 25.50 -2.67 -7.65
CA LYS A 112 25.81 -4.04 -8.08
C LYS A 112 24.71 -5.05 -7.67
N PRO A 113 24.54 -6.18 -8.39
CA PRO A 113 23.62 -7.24 -7.96
C PRO A 113 23.89 -7.72 -6.53
N GLY A 114 22.83 -8.05 -5.79
CA GLY A 114 22.88 -8.43 -4.38
C GLY A 114 23.08 -7.25 -3.42
N ARG A 115 22.87 -6.01 -3.87
CA ARG A 115 22.98 -4.79 -3.06
C ARG A 115 21.67 -4.01 -3.05
N VAL A 116 21.60 -3.06 -2.11
CA VAL A 116 20.50 -2.11 -1.94
C VAL A 116 21.06 -0.70 -1.82
N HIS A 117 20.36 0.28 -2.40
CA HIS A 117 20.59 1.69 -2.17
C HIS A 117 19.29 2.39 -1.77
N TYR A 118 19.41 3.34 -0.86
CA TYR A 118 18.38 4.35 -0.65
C TYR A 118 18.43 5.38 -1.78
N THR A 119 17.27 5.80 -2.26
CA THR A 119 17.08 6.77 -3.35
C THR A 119 15.73 7.47 -3.20
N ALA A 120 15.49 8.49 -4.02
CA ALA A 120 14.19 9.14 -4.19
C ALA A 120 13.90 9.36 -5.67
N TRP A 121 12.69 9.80 -6.00
CA TRP A 121 12.30 10.24 -7.34
C TRP A 121 11.44 11.49 -7.27
N CYS A 122 11.48 12.27 -8.34
CA CYS A 122 10.79 13.53 -8.46
C CYS A 122 9.87 13.53 -9.67
N ASP A 123 8.95 14.49 -9.69
CA ASP A 123 8.23 14.86 -10.90
C ASP A 123 9.12 15.66 -11.86
N ASP A 124 8.56 16.01 -13.03
CA ASP A 124 9.28 16.75 -14.08
C ASP A 124 9.69 18.18 -13.65
N ALA A 125 9.07 18.73 -12.60
CA ALA A 125 9.42 20.03 -12.03
C ALA A 125 10.49 19.91 -10.93
N GLY A 126 10.89 18.69 -10.57
CA GLY A 126 11.90 18.40 -9.55
C GLY A 126 11.34 18.28 -8.13
N PHE A 127 10.02 18.30 -7.93
CA PHE A 127 9.43 18.05 -6.61
C PHE A 127 9.45 16.57 -6.27
N VAL A 128 9.81 16.25 -5.03
CA VAL A 128 9.88 14.85 -4.56
C VAL A 128 8.49 14.22 -4.60
N LEU A 129 8.39 13.10 -5.29
CA LEU A 129 7.18 12.28 -5.31
C LEU A 129 7.16 11.30 -4.15
N ASP A 130 8.27 10.58 -3.93
CA ASP A 130 8.46 9.62 -2.84
C ASP A 130 9.94 9.17 -2.78
N ASP A 131 10.26 8.40 -1.75
CA ASP A 131 11.57 7.82 -1.51
C ASP A 131 11.50 6.31 -1.27
N GLY A 132 12.66 5.67 -1.20
CA GLY A 132 12.68 4.26 -0.86
C GLY A 132 13.99 3.55 -1.09
N THR A 133 13.89 2.22 -1.03
CA THR A 133 15.03 1.31 -1.21
C THR A 133 14.93 0.58 -2.54
N LEU A 134 15.98 0.70 -3.35
CA LEU A 134 16.15 -0.02 -4.59
C LEU A 134 17.11 -1.20 -4.39
N PHE A 135 16.57 -2.41 -4.51
CA PHE A 135 17.34 -3.64 -4.50
C PHE A 135 17.65 -4.07 -5.94
N ARG A 136 18.91 -4.40 -6.23
CA ARG A 136 19.29 -5.07 -7.47
C ARG A 136 19.44 -6.55 -7.23
N LEU A 137 18.49 -7.35 -7.69
CA LEU A 137 18.46 -8.79 -7.47
C LEU A 137 19.26 -9.56 -8.54
N SER A 138 19.30 -9.04 -9.76
CA SER A 138 20.15 -9.53 -10.86
C SER A 138 20.50 -8.38 -11.81
N PRO A 139 21.28 -8.59 -12.88
CA PRO A 139 21.55 -7.53 -13.87
C PRO A 139 20.29 -6.87 -14.44
N THR A 140 19.18 -7.61 -14.55
CA THR A 140 17.92 -7.19 -15.20
C THR A 140 16.70 -7.26 -14.27
N ARG A 141 16.89 -7.53 -12.97
CA ARG A 141 15.79 -7.68 -12.01
C ARG A 141 16.01 -6.81 -10.79
N PHE A 142 15.07 -5.93 -10.53
CA PHE A 142 15.10 -4.96 -9.45
C PHE A 142 13.83 -5.02 -8.62
N ARG A 143 13.96 -4.56 -7.37
CA ARG A 143 12.82 -4.34 -6.49
C ARG A 143 12.90 -2.97 -5.88
N LEU A 144 11.90 -2.15 -6.18
CA LEU A 144 11.72 -0.83 -5.60
C LEU A 144 10.69 -0.94 -4.49
N CYS A 145 11.08 -0.59 -3.27
CA CYS A 145 10.16 -0.48 -2.15
C CYS A 145 9.89 1.01 -1.88
N SER A 146 8.62 1.37 -1.68
CA SER A 146 8.17 2.75 -1.48
C SER A 146 7.08 2.78 -0.41
N GLN A 147 6.90 3.95 0.22
CA GLN A 147 5.82 4.15 1.17
C GLN A 147 4.48 4.21 0.44
N GLU A 148 4.40 5.04 -0.62
CA GLU A 148 3.16 5.31 -1.34
C GLU A 148 2.97 4.41 -2.57
N ARG A 149 1.74 4.40 -3.11
CA ARG A 149 1.38 3.62 -4.30
C ARG A 149 1.60 4.44 -5.58
N HIS A 150 2.59 4.04 -6.37
CA HIS A 150 3.06 4.71 -7.59
C HIS A 150 2.91 3.86 -8.85
N LEU A 151 2.20 2.71 -8.80
CA LEU A 151 2.14 1.80 -9.95
C LEU A 151 1.69 2.50 -11.26
N PRO A 152 0.62 3.33 -11.29
CA PRO A 152 0.24 4.02 -12.52
C PRO A 152 1.35 4.94 -13.05
N TRP A 153 1.95 5.75 -12.18
CA TRP A 153 3.05 6.66 -12.56
C TRP A 153 4.29 5.91 -13.06
N LEU A 154 4.64 4.78 -12.43
CA LEU A 154 5.74 3.93 -12.88
C LEU A 154 5.45 3.28 -14.24
N LEU A 155 4.20 2.88 -14.50
CA LEU A 155 3.79 2.33 -15.78
C LEU A 155 3.86 3.38 -16.90
N ASP A 156 3.40 4.60 -16.63
CA ASP A 156 3.49 5.71 -17.59
C ASP A 156 4.96 6.08 -17.86
N SER A 157 5.79 6.12 -16.81
CA SER A 157 7.22 6.39 -16.93
C SER A 157 8.00 5.29 -17.64
N ALA A 158 7.48 4.06 -17.66
CA ALA A 158 8.11 2.90 -18.29
C ALA A 158 7.91 2.86 -19.82
N ILE A 159 7.07 3.73 -20.38
CA ILE A 159 6.83 3.80 -21.82
C ILE A 159 8.15 4.00 -22.57
N GLY A 160 8.41 3.11 -23.54
CA GLY A 160 9.65 3.13 -24.34
C GLY A 160 10.81 2.32 -23.75
N PHE A 161 10.66 1.74 -22.56
CA PHE A 161 11.64 0.81 -21.99
C PHE A 161 11.19 -0.65 -22.17
N GLU A 162 12.12 -1.53 -22.53
CA GLU A 162 11.87 -2.97 -22.58
C GLU A 162 11.89 -3.58 -21.18
N ILE A 163 10.81 -3.34 -20.41
CA ILE A 163 10.64 -3.79 -19.03
C ILE A 163 9.20 -4.17 -18.71
N THR A 164 9.03 -4.85 -17.58
CA THR A 164 7.74 -5.05 -16.92
C THR A 164 7.79 -4.46 -15.51
N VAL A 165 6.71 -3.79 -15.11
CA VAL A 165 6.51 -3.25 -13.76
C VAL A 165 5.26 -3.90 -13.17
N LYS A 166 5.38 -4.48 -11.97
CA LYS A 166 4.28 -5.13 -11.24
C LYS A 166 4.35 -4.86 -9.75
#